data_AF-A0A7Y2UBJ3-F1
#
_entry.id   AF-A0A7Y2UBJ3-F1
#
_cell.length_a   1.000
_cell.length_b   1.000
_cell.length_c   1.000
_cell.angle_alpha   90.00
_cell.angle_beta   90.00
_cell.angle_gamma   90.00
#
_symmetry.space_group_name_H-M   'P 1'
#
loop_
_entity.id
_entity.type
_entity.pdbx_description
1 polymer ?
#
loop_
_entity_poly.entity_id
_entity_poly.type
_entity_poly.pdbx_seq_one_letter_code
_entity_poly.pdbx_strand_id
1 'polypeptide(L)'
;MKKIFRRLRTLLWTALTLLTVLAAVIVGIGKLLMPYSVHYQPELEAWLSEAFNQPVKVESFNGEWKAFGPRISLQGLTLMPEGLQSEIAIKTAALDIKPLNALIPGRPLYSFRIIGADLSLERATDGRYVLSGLGVSDTSGGQESNAGLRDVVLNGEVSLQDISLSFDDPERDIHLLLNDVNGRFKANGRRLAAEIKARVTDKGGVRVIGDLDAIVRVRLDSNQRLREASWHVETGELLLTDLIPQLPHHPLIPVSGRLNAEVWGQWQRGEPQQMQGVLDLRDAQLSSQTGPLVVDHLNSRFNFEFTHRKNWRADMAGLTVGYAGEEWQSDRFSVARNLPQNLGLWVSADYAELEYPLQLTQRIMANYGKQWPLSVPRRAQGGVT
;
A
#
# COMPACT_ATOMS: atom_id res chain seq x y z
N MET A 1 -6.15 33.06 49.82
CA MET A 1 -6.40 32.23 48.61
C MET A 1 -7.37 32.85 47.59
N LYS A 2 -8.53 33.44 47.96
CA LYS A 2 -9.52 34.02 46.99
C LYS A 2 -9.02 35.16 46.08
N LYS A 3 -8.04 35.96 46.52
CA LYS A 3 -7.47 37.08 45.71
C LYS A 3 -6.53 36.62 44.58
N ILE A 4 -5.80 35.51 44.78
CA ILE A 4 -4.89 34.94 43.78
C ILE A 4 -5.69 34.28 42.66
N PHE A 5 -6.77 33.56 42.99
CA PHE A 5 -7.66 32.93 42.01
C PHE A 5 -8.36 33.96 41.11
N ARG A 6 -8.77 35.11 41.66
CA ARG A 6 -9.31 36.22 40.86
C ARG A 6 -8.26 36.80 39.91
N ARG A 7 -7.04 37.09 40.39
CA ARG A 7 -5.96 37.62 39.55
C ARG A 7 -5.52 36.66 38.45
N LEU A 8 -5.45 35.36 38.75
CA LEU A 8 -5.13 34.33 37.75
C LEU A 8 -6.23 34.21 36.70
N ARG A 9 -7.50 34.29 37.10
CA ARG A 9 -8.63 34.30 36.17
C ARG A 9 -8.63 35.53 35.28
N THR A 10 -8.33 36.71 35.83
CA THR A 10 -8.23 37.94 35.03
C THR A 10 -7.04 37.88 34.08
N LEU A 11 -5.88 37.37 34.52
CA LEU A 11 -4.70 37.17 33.67
C LEU A 11 -4.96 36.18 32.53
N LEU A 12 -5.64 35.06 32.83
CA LEU A 12 -6.04 34.08 31.83
C LEU A 12 -7.04 34.68 30.83
N TRP A 13 -8.00 35.47 31.30
CA TRP A 13 -8.95 36.17 30.42
C TRP A 13 -8.26 37.24 29.56
N THR A 14 -7.36 38.03 30.11
CA THR A 14 -6.60 39.02 29.33
C THR A 14 -5.67 38.36 28.33
N ALA A 15 -5.02 37.25 28.71
CA ALA A 15 -4.19 36.47 27.80
C ALA A 15 -5.03 35.84 26.68
N LEU A 16 -6.23 35.33 27.01
CA LEU A 16 -7.17 34.79 26.03
C LEU A 16 -7.68 35.87 25.06
N THR A 17 -8.05 37.04 25.58
CA THR A 17 -8.49 38.17 24.75
C THR A 17 -7.37 38.68 23.87
N LEU A 18 -6.15 38.84 24.41
CA LEU A 18 -4.98 39.24 23.64
C LEU A 18 -4.64 38.23 22.55
N LEU A 19 -4.67 36.93 22.87
CA LEU A 19 -4.44 35.86 21.91
C LEU A 19 -5.50 35.85 20.79
N THR A 20 -6.76 36.13 21.14
CA THR A 20 -7.87 36.24 20.19
C THR A 20 -7.70 37.45 19.27
N VAL A 21 -7.32 38.60 19.80
CA VAL A 21 -7.05 39.82 19.01
C VAL A 21 -5.84 39.60 18.10
N LEU A 22 -4.76 39.00 18.61
CA LEU A 22 -3.57 38.68 17.81
C LEU A 22 -3.92 37.70 16.67
N ALA A 23 -4.72 36.67 16.96
CA ALA A 23 -5.22 35.75 15.94
C ALA A 23 -6.08 36.50 14.90
N ALA A 24 -6.95 37.42 15.31
CA ALA A 24 -7.76 38.22 14.40
C ALA A 24 -6.92 39.15 13.51
N VAL A 25 -5.85 39.74 14.04
CA VAL A 25 -4.89 40.55 13.28
C VAL A 25 -4.12 39.68 12.27
N ILE A 26 -3.64 38.51 12.68
CA ILE A 26 -2.97 37.55 11.79
C ILE A 26 -3.91 37.08 10.67
N VAL A 27 -5.18 36.79 11.00
CA VAL A 27 -6.23 36.46 10.02
C VAL A 27 -6.48 37.62 9.07
N GLY A 28 -6.55 38.85 9.59
CA GLY A 28 -6.76 40.07 8.82
C GLY A 28 -5.62 40.33 7.83
N ILE A 29 -4.38 40.21 8.28
CA ILE A 29 -3.17 40.32 7.44
C ILE A 29 -3.14 39.21 6.39
N GLY A 30 -3.43 37.95 6.78
CA GLY A 30 -3.49 36.83 5.86
C GLY A 30 -4.52 37.03 4.75
N LYS A 31 -5.73 37.50 5.10
CA LYS A 31 -6.77 37.86 4.12
C LYS A 31 -6.38 39.03 3.22
N LEU A 32 -5.58 39.97 3.71
CA LEU A 32 -5.12 41.13 2.95
C LEU A 32 -3.95 40.80 2.00
N LEU A 33 -3.12 39.82 2.35
CA LEU A 33 -1.98 39.36 1.56
C LEU A 33 -2.35 38.31 0.51
N MET A 34 -3.41 37.52 0.73
CA MET A 34 -3.88 36.50 -0.21
C MET A 34 -4.16 37.01 -1.64
N PRO A 35 -4.74 38.21 -1.86
CA PRO A 35 -4.93 38.77 -3.21
C PRO A 35 -3.62 39.11 -3.94
N TYR A 36 -2.49 39.22 -3.23
CA TYR A 36 -1.16 39.49 -3.80
C TYR A 36 -0.37 38.20 -4.13
N SER A 37 -1.02 37.03 -4.07
CA SER A 37 -0.38 35.72 -4.30
C SER A 37 0.34 35.63 -5.65
N VAL A 38 -0.16 36.30 -6.68
CA VAL A 38 0.43 36.33 -8.03
C VAL A 38 1.86 36.90 -8.04
N HIS A 39 2.20 37.85 -7.15
CA HIS A 39 3.54 38.45 -7.12
C HIS A 39 4.61 37.50 -6.55
N TYR A 40 4.21 36.54 -5.72
CA TYR A 40 5.12 35.60 -5.05
C TYR A 40 5.33 34.30 -5.85
N GLN A 41 4.64 34.13 -6.98
CA GLN A 41 4.77 32.95 -7.82
C GLN A 41 6.23 32.69 -8.28
N PRO A 42 7.02 33.68 -8.73
CA PRO A 42 8.41 33.43 -9.14
C PRO A 42 9.33 33.02 -7.99
N GLU A 43 9.13 33.57 -6.79
CA GLU A 43 9.90 33.20 -5.59
C GLU A 43 9.56 31.77 -5.15
N LEU A 44 8.28 31.39 -5.25
CA LEU A 44 7.82 30.04 -4.95
C LEU A 44 8.35 29.04 -5.98
N GLU A 45 8.33 29.37 -7.27
CA GLU A 45 8.91 28.55 -8.34
C GLU A 45 10.41 28.34 -8.13
N ALA A 46 11.16 29.40 -7.76
CA ALA A 46 12.58 29.29 -7.44
C ALA A 46 12.83 28.39 -6.22
N TRP A 47 12.07 28.58 -5.14
CA TRP A 47 12.19 27.75 -3.93
C TRP A 47 11.80 26.29 -4.18
N LEU A 48 10.73 26.03 -4.92
CA LEU A 48 10.33 24.67 -5.31
C LEU A 48 11.38 24.05 -6.24
N SER A 49 11.97 24.84 -7.14
CA SER A 49 13.01 24.34 -8.04
C SER A 49 14.27 23.92 -7.30
N GLU A 50 14.65 24.66 -6.25
CA GLU A 50 15.72 24.28 -5.34
C GLU A 50 15.35 23.04 -4.50
N ALA A 51 14.13 23.00 -3.96
CA ALA A 51 13.67 21.89 -3.12
C ALA A 51 13.55 20.55 -3.88
N PHE A 52 13.12 20.59 -5.14
CA PHE A 52 13.01 19.44 -6.04
C PHE A 52 14.26 19.21 -6.89
N ASN A 53 15.23 20.11 -6.83
CA ASN A 53 16.44 20.10 -7.67
C ASN A 53 16.13 19.99 -9.18
N GLN A 54 15.02 20.60 -9.61
CA GLN A 54 14.51 20.56 -10.99
C GLN A 54 13.78 21.87 -11.29
N PRO A 55 13.83 22.41 -12.52
CA PRO A 55 13.00 23.55 -12.91
C PRO A 55 11.50 23.24 -12.74
N VAL A 56 10.85 24.02 -11.87
CA VAL A 56 9.42 23.92 -11.57
C VAL A 56 8.71 25.11 -12.17
N LYS A 57 7.62 24.85 -12.91
CA LYS A 57 6.69 25.88 -13.34
C LYS A 57 5.32 25.61 -12.74
N VAL A 58 4.66 26.68 -12.29
CA VAL A 58 3.31 26.63 -11.71
C VAL A 58 2.39 27.39 -12.65
N GLU A 59 1.21 26.86 -12.96
CA GLU A 59 0.23 27.59 -13.77
C GLU A 59 -0.46 28.68 -12.94
N SER A 60 -0.96 28.32 -11.75
CA SER A 60 -1.56 29.29 -10.84
C SER A 60 -1.29 28.96 -9.37
N PHE A 61 -1.12 30.03 -8.59
CA PHE A 61 -0.95 29.99 -7.15
C PHE A 61 -2.03 30.84 -6.46
N ASN A 62 -2.87 30.19 -5.67
CA ASN A 62 -3.96 30.84 -4.95
C ASN A 62 -3.88 30.53 -3.46
N GLY A 63 -4.01 31.58 -2.64
CA GLY A 63 -4.19 31.46 -1.20
C GLY A 63 -5.64 31.79 -0.85
N GLU A 64 -6.34 30.89 -0.16
CA GLU A 64 -7.68 31.15 0.37
C GLU A 64 -7.74 30.92 1.89
N TRP A 65 -8.48 31.76 2.60
CA TRP A 65 -8.71 31.57 4.03
C TRP A 65 -10.00 30.79 4.25
N LYS A 66 -9.89 29.49 4.56
CA LYS A 66 -11.05 28.68 4.94
C LYS A 66 -11.45 28.94 6.40
N ALA A 67 -12.64 28.48 6.79
CA ALA A 67 -13.28 28.77 8.08
C ALA A 67 -12.33 28.77 9.31
N PHE A 68 -11.34 27.87 9.35
CA PHE A 68 -10.44 27.72 10.51
C PHE A 68 -8.93 27.76 10.18
N GLY A 69 -8.53 28.25 9.01
CA GLY A 69 -7.11 28.38 8.67
C GLY A 69 -6.81 28.72 7.20
N PRO A 70 -5.57 29.15 6.91
CA PRO A 70 -5.14 29.43 5.56
C PRO A 70 -4.95 28.12 4.77
N ARG A 71 -5.39 28.15 3.52
CA ARG A 71 -5.14 27.14 2.51
C ARG A 71 -4.33 27.78 1.39
N ILE A 72 -3.31 27.07 0.97
CA ILE A 72 -2.48 27.42 -0.17
C ILE A 72 -2.71 26.34 -1.22
N SER A 73 -3.05 26.71 -2.45
CA SER A 73 -3.27 25.78 -3.55
C SER A 73 -2.47 26.18 -4.78
N LEU A 74 -1.84 25.18 -5.38
CA LEU A 74 -1.07 25.20 -6.61
C LEU A 74 -1.85 24.41 -7.66
N GLN A 75 -1.98 24.96 -8.86
CA GLN A 75 -2.56 24.25 -10.01
C GLN A 75 -1.53 24.18 -11.13
N GLY A 76 -1.54 23.06 -11.87
CA GLY A 76 -0.68 22.86 -13.03
C GLY A 76 0.80 22.94 -12.67
N LEU A 77 1.24 22.16 -11.67
CA LEU A 77 2.65 22.06 -11.33
C LEU A 77 3.32 21.13 -12.34
N THR A 78 4.19 21.66 -13.17
CA THR A 78 4.95 20.89 -14.16
C THR A 78 6.42 20.91 -13.78
N LEU A 79 7.00 19.72 -13.63
CA LEU A 79 8.44 19.55 -13.46
C LEU A 79 9.06 19.32 -14.84
N MET A 80 10.10 20.09 -15.17
CA MET A 80 10.83 19.96 -16.43
C MET A 80 12.21 19.37 -16.17
N PRO A 81 12.38 18.04 -16.19
CA PRO A 81 13.71 17.45 -16.07
C PRO A 81 14.58 17.86 -17.26
N GLU A 82 15.84 18.22 -17.02
CA GLU A 82 16.80 18.50 -18.10
C GLU A 82 17.02 17.21 -18.93
N GLY A 83 16.59 17.22 -20.19
CA GLY A 83 16.93 16.19 -21.18
C GLY A 83 15.92 15.07 -21.43
N LEU A 84 14.75 15.05 -20.77
CA LEU A 84 13.69 14.06 -21.04
C LEU A 84 12.31 14.74 -21.23
N GLN A 85 11.55 14.27 -22.23
CA GLN A 85 10.17 14.70 -22.52
C GLN A 85 9.12 14.26 -21.47
N SER A 86 9.54 13.91 -20.26
CA SER A 86 8.64 13.45 -19.22
C SER A 86 8.23 14.65 -18.37
N GLU A 87 7.17 15.33 -18.83
CA GLU A 87 6.45 16.35 -18.07
C GLU A 87 5.73 15.65 -16.91
N ILE A 88 6.32 15.70 -15.71
CA ILE A 88 5.61 15.25 -14.51
C ILE A 88 4.66 16.38 -14.12
N ALA A 89 3.37 16.16 -14.34
CA ALA A 89 2.32 17.12 -14.07
C ALA A 89 1.53 16.71 -12.81
N ILE A 90 1.58 17.53 -11.77
CA ILE A 90 0.60 17.47 -10.68
C ILE A 90 -0.51 18.44 -11.02
N LYS A 91 -1.73 17.94 -11.27
CA LYS A 91 -2.88 18.79 -11.61
C LYS A 91 -3.18 19.81 -10.53
N THR A 92 -3.23 19.39 -9.27
CA THR A 92 -3.45 20.29 -8.14
C THR A 92 -2.76 19.79 -6.88
N ALA A 93 -2.03 20.69 -6.20
CA ALA A 93 -1.49 20.45 -4.87
C ALA A 93 -2.03 21.50 -3.90
N ALA A 94 -2.44 21.12 -2.71
CA ALA A 94 -2.93 22.05 -1.69
C ALA A 94 -2.34 21.76 -0.32
N LEU A 95 -1.94 22.81 0.38
CA LEU A 95 -1.51 22.78 1.78
C LEU A 95 -2.58 23.47 2.62
N ASP A 96 -3.23 22.69 3.46
CA ASP A 96 -4.21 23.12 4.45
C ASP A 96 -3.50 23.29 5.81
N ILE A 97 -3.40 24.50 6.34
CA ILE A 97 -2.85 24.74 7.69
C ILE A 97 -4.01 24.79 8.69
N LYS A 98 -3.95 23.97 9.74
CA LYS A 98 -5.00 23.76 10.74
C LYS A 98 -4.51 24.21 12.13
N PRO A 99 -4.35 25.52 12.40
CA PRO A 99 -3.74 26.02 13.64
C PRO A 99 -4.52 25.62 14.90
N LEU A 100 -5.85 25.48 14.82
CA LEU A 100 -6.67 25.03 15.95
C LEU A 100 -6.35 23.61 16.42
N ASN A 101 -5.75 22.78 15.55
CA ASN A 101 -5.33 21.43 15.95
C ASN A 101 -4.19 21.45 16.97
N ALA A 102 -3.48 22.57 17.15
CA ALA A 102 -2.47 22.72 18.20
C ALA A 102 -3.06 22.61 19.62
N LEU A 103 -4.35 22.92 19.78
CA LEU A 103 -5.07 22.82 21.06
C LEU A 103 -5.48 21.38 21.40
N ILE A 104 -5.45 20.46 20.42
CA ILE A 104 -5.92 19.08 20.56
C ILE A 104 -4.74 18.13 20.32
N PRO A 105 -4.22 17.46 21.37
CA PRO A 105 -3.12 16.52 21.24
C PRO A 105 -3.38 15.44 20.17
N GLY A 106 -2.41 15.20 19.29
CA GLY A 106 -2.46 14.14 18.28
C GLY A 106 -3.22 14.46 16.99
N ARG A 107 -3.63 15.72 16.77
CA ARG A 107 -4.13 16.19 15.48
C ARG A 107 -3.00 16.86 14.66
N PRO A 108 -2.92 16.59 13.34
CA PRO A 108 -1.90 17.19 12.49
C PRO A 108 -2.15 18.68 12.32
N LEU A 109 -1.09 19.49 12.37
CA LEU A 109 -1.16 20.95 12.20
C LEU A 109 -1.29 21.37 10.74
N TYR A 110 -0.91 20.49 9.82
CA TYR A 110 -0.95 20.71 8.39
C TYR A 110 -1.41 19.44 7.69
N SER A 111 -2.13 19.61 6.57
CA SER A 111 -2.46 18.51 5.68
C SER A 111 -2.17 18.86 4.24
N PHE A 112 -1.47 17.99 3.55
CA PHE A 112 -1.18 18.10 2.13
C PHE A 112 -2.22 17.30 1.34
N ARG A 113 -2.72 17.88 0.26
CA ARG A 113 -3.62 17.23 -0.69
C ARG A 113 -2.98 17.27 -2.05
N ILE A 114 -2.84 16.11 -2.69
CA ILE A 114 -2.34 15.97 -4.05
C ILE A 114 -3.46 15.36 -4.86
N ILE A 115 -3.81 16.02 -5.97
CA ILE A 115 -4.89 15.62 -6.86
C ILE A 115 -4.31 15.47 -8.26
N GLY A 116 -4.54 14.32 -8.89
CA GLY A 116 -4.16 14.09 -10.28
C GLY A 116 -2.66 14.21 -10.52
N ALA A 117 -1.86 13.45 -9.77
CA ALA A 117 -0.44 13.26 -10.06
C ALA A 117 -0.22 11.88 -10.67
N ASP A 118 0.77 11.79 -11.55
CA ASP A 118 1.25 10.53 -12.09
C ASP A 118 2.54 10.14 -11.36
N LEU A 119 2.48 9.05 -10.61
CA LEU A 119 3.54 8.54 -9.77
C LEU A 119 4.10 7.24 -10.35
N SER A 120 5.41 7.06 -10.25
CA SER A 120 6.06 5.80 -10.59
C SER A 120 6.96 5.36 -9.45
N LEU A 121 6.70 4.16 -8.94
CA LEU A 121 7.49 3.53 -7.88
C LEU A 121 8.31 2.40 -8.50
N GLU A 122 9.62 2.59 -8.59
CA GLU A 122 10.54 1.59 -9.11
C GLU A 122 11.36 0.99 -7.96
N ARG A 123 11.51 -0.33 -7.95
CA ARG A 123 12.48 -1.00 -7.09
C ARG A 123 13.80 -1.15 -7.83
N ALA A 124 14.79 -0.37 -7.43
CA ALA A 124 16.15 -0.45 -7.96
C ALA A 124 16.79 -1.82 -7.65
N THR A 125 17.82 -2.17 -8.44
CA THR A 125 18.55 -3.44 -8.33
C THR A 125 19.27 -3.64 -7.00
N ASP A 126 19.55 -2.56 -6.27
CA ASP A 126 20.10 -2.59 -4.91
C ASP A 126 19.02 -2.77 -3.81
N GLY A 127 17.75 -2.93 -4.21
CA GLY A 127 16.60 -3.09 -3.33
C GLY A 127 16.07 -1.78 -2.75
N ARG A 128 16.60 -0.62 -3.14
CA ARG A 128 16.01 0.68 -2.80
C ARG A 128 14.74 0.92 -3.62
N TYR A 129 13.81 1.67 -3.03
CA TYR A 129 12.60 2.11 -3.72
C TYR A 129 12.79 3.56 -4.15
N VAL A 130 12.63 3.83 -5.44
CA VAL A 130 12.70 5.15 -6.03
C VAL A 130 11.28 5.56 -6.40
N LEU A 131 10.78 6.60 -5.76
CA LEU A 131 9.48 7.19 -6.10
C LEU A 131 9.71 8.41 -6.98
N SER A 132 9.36 8.30 -8.25
CA SER A 132 9.35 9.41 -9.20
C SER A 132 7.91 9.90 -9.44
N GLY A 133 7.75 11.08 -10.05
CA GLY A 133 6.42 11.70 -10.24
C GLY A 133 6.03 12.75 -9.17
N LEU A 134 6.79 12.88 -8.08
CA LEU A 134 6.70 14.01 -7.15
C LEU A 134 7.85 15.01 -7.29
N GLY A 135 8.68 14.89 -8.33
CA GLY A 135 9.88 15.72 -8.50
C GLY A 135 11.03 15.35 -7.56
N VAL A 136 10.92 14.26 -6.79
CA VAL A 136 12.01 13.80 -5.91
C VAL A 136 12.82 12.75 -6.66
N SER A 137 13.75 13.20 -7.50
CA SER A 137 14.78 12.31 -8.03
C SER A 137 15.88 12.20 -6.98
N ASP A 138 16.06 11.02 -6.39
CA ASP A 138 17.24 10.74 -5.54
C ASP A 138 18.44 10.58 -6.49
N THR A 139 18.99 11.70 -6.97
CA THR A 139 20.26 11.70 -7.69
C THR A 139 21.31 11.14 -6.76
N SER A 140 21.78 9.95 -7.13
CA SER A 140 22.78 9.16 -6.44
C SER A 140 24.06 9.99 -6.28
N GLY A 141 24.29 10.52 -5.09
CA GLY A 141 25.45 11.37 -4.83
C GLY A 141 25.55 11.83 -3.39
N GLY A 142 25.58 10.91 -2.42
CA GLY A 142 26.26 11.11 -1.12
C GLY A 142 25.86 12.31 -0.24
N GLN A 143 24.81 13.07 -0.55
CA GLN A 143 24.29 14.14 0.29
C GLN A 143 22.88 13.79 0.71
N GLU A 144 22.68 13.88 2.01
CA GLU A 144 21.49 13.55 2.78
C GLU A 144 20.21 13.90 2.02
N SER A 145 19.43 12.87 1.65
CA SER A 145 18.09 13.01 1.10
C SER A 145 17.32 14.02 1.95
N ASN A 146 16.98 15.18 1.36
CA ASN A 146 16.46 16.38 2.02
C ASN A 146 15.60 16.07 3.26
N ALA A 147 16.22 16.18 4.45
CA ALA A 147 15.60 15.88 5.73
C ALA A 147 14.29 16.64 5.97
N GLY A 148 14.12 17.81 5.31
CA GLY A 148 12.93 18.65 5.41
C GLY A 148 11.64 18.00 4.89
N LEU A 149 11.67 17.29 3.75
CA LEU A 149 10.44 16.66 3.21
C LEU A 149 10.05 15.40 3.99
N ARG A 150 11.04 14.65 4.51
CA ARG A 150 10.79 13.48 5.38
C ARG A 150 10.19 13.90 6.72
N ASP A 151 10.70 14.97 7.35
CA ASP A 151 10.20 15.45 8.64
C ASP A 151 8.80 16.08 8.53
N VAL A 152 8.50 16.70 7.39
CA VAL A 152 7.15 17.19 7.06
C VAL A 152 6.16 16.02 6.89
N VAL A 153 6.56 14.91 6.27
CA VAL A 153 5.67 13.73 6.15
C VAL A 153 5.41 13.08 7.52
N LEU A 154 6.35 13.13 8.46
CA LEU A 154 6.29 12.43 9.75
C LEU A 154 5.38 13.07 10.81
N ASN A 155 4.96 14.32 10.64
CA ASN A 155 4.06 15.01 11.58
C ASN A 155 2.79 15.59 10.91
N GLY A 156 2.49 15.10 9.70
CA GLY A 156 1.39 15.58 8.87
C GLY A 156 0.34 14.55 8.49
N GLU A 157 -0.62 15.02 7.71
CA GLU A 157 -1.57 14.21 6.97
C GLU A 157 -1.37 14.47 5.48
N VAL A 158 -1.23 13.43 4.67
CA VAL A 158 -1.18 13.50 3.21
C VAL A 158 -2.40 12.80 2.66
N SER A 159 -3.15 13.49 1.80
CA SER A 159 -4.29 12.96 1.08
C SER A 159 -3.97 12.92 -0.40
N LEU A 160 -4.17 11.75 -0.99
CA LEU A 160 -3.99 11.47 -2.41
C LEU A 160 -5.38 11.30 -3.02
N GLN A 161 -5.61 11.92 -4.17
CA GLN A 161 -6.87 11.82 -4.88
C GLN A 161 -6.63 11.72 -6.39
N ASP A 162 -7.33 10.81 -7.04
CA ASP A 162 -7.28 10.60 -8.49
C ASP A 162 -5.83 10.47 -9.02
N ILE A 163 -4.99 9.73 -8.28
CA ILE A 163 -3.59 9.51 -8.61
C ILE A 163 -3.46 8.30 -9.54
N SER A 164 -2.57 8.38 -10.53
CA SER A 164 -2.10 7.21 -11.29
C SER A 164 -0.78 6.74 -10.68
N LEU A 165 -0.64 5.46 -10.39
CA LEU A 165 0.57 4.88 -9.82
C LEU A 165 1.00 3.67 -10.65
N SER A 166 2.21 3.74 -11.23
CA SER A 166 2.90 2.57 -11.77
C SER A 166 3.87 2.01 -10.73
N PHE A 167 3.91 0.69 -10.61
CA PHE A 167 4.89 -0.01 -9.79
C PHE A 167 5.68 -0.99 -10.65
N ASP A 168 7.01 -0.87 -10.61
CA ASP A 168 7.93 -1.66 -11.42
C ASP A 168 8.99 -2.33 -10.52
N ASP A 169 9.09 -3.65 -10.60
CA ASP A 169 10.17 -4.44 -9.97
C ASP A 169 10.82 -5.34 -11.02
N PRO A 170 11.85 -4.85 -11.73
CA PRO A 170 12.52 -5.58 -12.80
C PRO A 170 13.15 -6.90 -12.33
N GLU A 171 13.57 -6.98 -11.05
CA GLU A 171 14.18 -8.19 -10.48
C GLU A 171 13.16 -9.33 -10.34
N ARG A 172 11.89 -8.98 -10.18
CA ARG A 172 10.78 -9.92 -9.97
C ARG A 172 9.81 -10.00 -11.13
N ASP A 173 10.06 -9.24 -12.21
CA ASP A 173 9.16 -9.16 -13.37
C ASP A 173 7.73 -8.76 -12.95
N ILE A 174 7.63 -7.76 -12.07
CA ILE A 174 6.34 -7.22 -11.59
C ILE A 174 6.15 -5.84 -12.22
N HIS A 175 5.01 -5.66 -12.90
CA HIS A 175 4.62 -4.40 -13.51
C HIS A 175 3.15 -4.13 -13.22
N LEU A 176 2.84 -3.33 -12.21
CA LEU A 176 1.46 -3.04 -11.81
C LEU A 176 1.06 -1.62 -12.14
N LEU A 177 -0.13 -1.45 -12.70
CA LEU A 177 -0.73 -0.15 -12.98
C LEU A 177 -2.01 0.05 -12.15
N LEU A 178 -1.99 1.07 -11.31
CA LEU A 178 -3.09 1.46 -10.44
C LEU A 178 -3.60 2.84 -10.85
N ASN A 179 -4.89 2.93 -11.17
CA ASN A 179 -5.56 4.18 -11.50
C ASN A 179 -6.55 4.58 -10.41
N ASP A 180 -6.89 5.87 -10.38
CA ASP A 180 -7.82 6.46 -9.41
C ASP A 180 -7.45 6.14 -7.95
N VAL A 181 -6.15 6.19 -7.68
CA VAL A 181 -5.61 5.92 -6.35
C VAL A 181 -6.03 7.07 -5.43
N ASN A 182 -6.88 6.73 -4.48
CA ASN A 182 -7.36 7.58 -3.42
C ASN A 182 -6.76 7.09 -2.11
N GLY A 183 -6.05 7.95 -1.40
CA GLY A 183 -5.31 7.52 -0.22
C GLY A 183 -5.22 8.57 0.86
N ARG A 184 -4.99 8.10 2.08
CA ARG A 184 -4.71 8.95 3.22
C ARG A 184 -3.56 8.36 4.02
N PHE A 185 -2.49 9.13 4.12
CA PHE A 185 -1.38 8.85 5.00
C PHE A 185 -1.41 9.81 6.18
N LYS A 186 -1.24 9.28 7.39
CA LYS A 186 -1.18 10.05 8.63
C LYS A 186 0.02 9.60 9.42
N ALA A 187 0.85 10.56 9.79
CA ALA A 187 1.96 10.33 10.70
C ALA A 187 1.77 11.11 12.00
N ASN A 188 2.03 10.45 13.11
CA ASN A 188 2.01 11.03 14.45
C ASN A 188 3.23 10.52 15.21
N GLY A 189 4.38 11.15 14.94
CA GLY A 189 5.68 10.75 15.47
C GLY A 189 6.05 9.34 15.04
N ARG A 190 5.89 8.37 15.95
CA ARG A 190 6.25 6.96 15.72
C ARG A 190 5.12 6.08 15.21
N ARG A 191 3.92 6.63 15.02
CA ARG A 191 2.77 5.89 14.50
C ARG A 191 2.44 6.41 13.12
N LEU A 192 2.50 5.52 12.14
CA LEU A 192 2.14 5.80 10.75
C LEU A 192 0.89 4.98 10.42
N ALA A 193 -0.04 5.57 9.69
CA ALA A 193 -1.20 4.90 9.16
C ALA A 193 -1.41 5.33 7.71
N ALA A 194 -1.62 4.36 6.83
CA ALA A 194 -1.95 4.57 5.43
C ALA A 194 -3.26 3.83 5.13
N GLU A 195 -4.15 4.48 4.40
CA GLU A 195 -5.32 3.88 3.77
C GLU A 195 -5.23 4.18 2.28
N ILE A 196 -5.43 3.18 1.44
CA ILE A 196 -5.28 3.27 -0.01
C ILE A 196 -6.44 2.52 -0.64
N LYS A 197 -7.15 3.18 -1.55
CA LYS A 197 -8.16 2.59 -2.43
C LYS A 197 -7.74 2.83 -3.86
N ALA A 198 -7.69 1.80 -4.68
CA ALA A 198 -7.16 1.86 -6.03
C ALA A 198 -7.96 0.97 -6.98
N ARG A 199 -7.98 1.35 -8.26
CA ARG A 199 -8.43 0.46 -9.34
C ARG A 199 -7.21 -0.16 -9.99
N VAL A 200 -7.16 -1.48 -10.00
CA VAL A 200 -6.11 -2.24 -10.69
C VAL A 200 -6.46 -2.30 -12.17
N THR A 201 -5.48 -2.07 -13.04
CA THR A 201 -5.66 -2.12 -14.49
C THR A 201 -4.81 -3.20 -15.15
N ASP A 202 -5.12 -3.49 -16.41
CA ASP A 202 -4.28 -4.32 -17.26
C ASP A 202 -2.95 -3.62 -17.56
N LYS A 203 -2.00 -4.35 -18.16
CA LYS A 203 -0.68 -3.81 -18.52
C LYS A 203 -0.74 -2.56 -19.42
N GLY A 204 -1.81 -2.39 -20.20
CA GLY A 204 -2.02 -1.21 -21.04
C GLY A 204 -2.67 -0.02 -20.33
N GLY A 205 -3.17 -0.18 -19.10
CA GLY A 205 -3.91 0.87 -18.38
C GLY A 205 -5.28 1.20 -18.98
N VAL A 206 -5.82 0.34 -19.85
CA VAL A 206 -7.05 0.59 -20.62
C VAL A 206 -8.27 -0.01 -19.93
N ARG A 207 -8.12 -1.19 -19.33
CA ARG A 207 -9.20 -1.94 -18.70
C ARG A 207 -8.96 -2.04 -17.19
N VAL A 208 -10.00 -1.70 -16.42
CA VAL A 208 -10.04 -2.00 -14.98
C VAL A 208 -10.26 -3.50 -14.81
N ILE A 209 -9.36 -4.15 -14.08
CA ILE A 209 -9.36 -5.60 -13.83
C ILE A 209 -9.78 -5.93 -12.40
N GLY A 210 -9.92 -4.93 -11.53
CA GLY A 210 -10.55 -5.03 -10.23
C GLY A 210 -10.22 -3.83 -9.35
N ASP A 211 -10.63 -3.90 -8.09
CA ASP A 211 -10.41 -2.89 -7.07
C ASP A 211 -9.64 -3.45 -5.87
N LEU A 212 -8.92 -2.55 -5.20
CA LEU A 212 -8.05 -2.85 -4.07
C LEU A 212 -8.28 -1.81 -2.97
N ASP A 213 -8.54 -2.28 -1.75
CA ASP A 213 -8.49 -1.49 -0.52
C ASP A 213 -7.36 -2.02 0.36
N ALA A 214 -6.55 -1.13 0.90
CA ALA A 214 -5.45 -1.49 1.77
C ALA A 214 -5.31 -0.49 2.92
N ILE A 215 -5.33 -1.03 4.15
CA ILE A 215 -5.05 -0.27 5.36
C ILE A 215 -3.78 -0.83 5.99
N VAL A 216 -2.79 0.04 6.19
CA VAL A 216 -1.51 -0.30 6.80
C VAL A 216 -1.28 0.60 8.01
N ARG A 217 -0.95 0.00 9.15
CA ARG A 217 -0.58 0.73 10.37
C ARG A 217 0.77 0.24 10.84
N VAL A 218 1.67 1.18 11.09
CA VAL A 218 3.06 0.92 11.42
C VAL A 218 3.42 1.65 12.70
N ARG A 219 4.18 0.97 13.57
CA ARG A 219 4.81 1.54 14.75
C ARG A 219 6.33 1.45 14.63
N LEU A 220 6.98 2.58 14.78
CA LEU A 220 8.43 2.70 14.80
C LEU A 220 8.97 2.69 16.24
N ASP A 221 10.20 2.20 16.41
CA ASP A 221 10.95 2.29 17.66
C ASP A 221 11.64 3.65 17.83
N SER A 222 12.51 3.77 18.83
CA SER A 222 13.24 5.01 19.08
C SER A 222 14.27 5.40 18.03
N ASN A 223 14.72 4.42 17.26
CA ASN A 223 15.72 4.57 16.23
C ASN A 223 15.05 4.58 14.85
N GLN A 224 13.74 4.88 14.80
CA GLN A 224 12.91 4.90 13.60
C GLN A 224 12.87 3.55 12.85
N ARG A 225 13.14 2.43 13.52
CA ARG A 225 13.05 1.10 12.91
C ARG A 225 11.66 0.53 13.09
N LEU A 226 11.21 -0.26 12.11
CA LEU A 226 9.94 -0.96 12.17
C LEU A 226 9.91 -1.91 13.38
N ARG A 227 8.94 -1.69 14.28
CA ARG A 227 8.74 -2.51 15.48
C ARG A 227 7.53 -3.42 15.33
N GLU A 228 6.42 -2.84 14.90
CA GLU A 228 5.14 -3.52 14.67
C GLU A 228 4.52 -2.99 13.38
N ALA A 229 3.87 -3.87 12.64
CA ALA A 229 3.05 -3.53 11.49
C ALA A 229 1.78 -4.37 11.52
N SER A 230 0.64 -3.77 11.26
CA SER A 230 -0.62 -4.47 11.01
C SER A 230 -1.16 -3.99 9.68
N TRP A 231 -1.64 -4.89 8.86
CA TRP A 231 -2.13 -4.60 7.54
C TRP A 231 -3.39 -5.40 7.26
N HIS A 232 -4.23 -4.84 6.42
CA HIS A 232 -5.48 -5.43 5.97
C HIS A 232 -5.63 -5.01 4.52
N VAL A 233 -5.82 -5.99 3.64
CA VAL A 233 -5.93 -5.80 2.20
C VAL A 233 -7.15 -6.57 1.75
N GLU A 234 -8.05 -5.88 1.09
CA GLU A 234 -9.26 -6.42 0.49
C GLU A 234 -9.21 -6.16 -1.00
N THR A 235 -9.61 -7.15 -1.77
CA THR A 235 -9.79 -7.00 -3.21
C THR A 235 -11.25 -7.24 -3.53
N GLY A 236 -11.81 -6.40 -4.40
CA GLY A 236 -12.99 -6.80 -5.14
C GLY A 236 -12.65 -7.92 -6.13
N GLU A 237 -13.49 -8.06 -7.16
CA GLU A 237 -13.32 -9.12 -8.15
C GLU A 237 -12.16 -8.81 -9.08
N LEU A 238 -11.05 -9.52 -8.89
CA LEU A 238 -9.85 -9.42 -9.71
C LEU A 238 -9.88 -10.44 -10.85
N LEU A 239 -9.75 -9.94 -12.08
CA LEU A 239 -9.60 -10.76 -13.29
C LEU A 239 -8.14 -11.23 -13.43
N LEU A 240 -7.89 -12.49 -13.09
CA LEU A 240 -6.53 -13.06 -13.11
C LEU A 240 -5.94 -13.12 -14.51
N THR A 241 -6.76 -13.29 -15.55
CA THR A 241 -6.29 -13.35 -16.94
C THR A 241 -5.44 -12.15 -17.34
N ASP A 242 -5.71 -10.97 -16.78
CA ASP A 242 -5.00 -9.72 -17.06
C ASP A 242 -4.00 -9.32 -15.97
N LEU A 243 -4.19 -9.80 -14.74
CA LEU A 243 -3.28 -9.55 -13.63
C LEU A 243 -2.02 -10.42 -13.72
N ILE A 244 -2.15 -11.68 -14.11
CA ILE A 244 -1.05 -12.65 -14.07
C ILE A 244 0.09 -12.33 -15.04
N PRO A 245 -0.14 -11.80 -16.26
CA PRO A 245 0.95 -11.33 -17.13
C PRO A 245 1.77 -10.16 -16.55
N GLN A 246 1.30 -9.54 -15.47
CA GLN A 246 1.96 -8.45 -14.74
C GLN A 246 2.73 -8.95 -13.51
N LEU A 247 2.70 -10.26 -13.24
CA LEU A 247 3.31 -10.91 -12.09
C LEU A 247 4.25 -12.04 -12.54
N PRO A 248 5.27 -12.37 -11.73
CA PRO A 248 6.16 -13.49 -12.04
C PRO A 248 5.38 -14.80 -12.13
N HIS A 249 5.70 -15.58 -13.15
CA HIS A 249 5.11 -16.90 -13.34
C HIS A 249 5.34 -17.80 -12.12
N HIS A 250 4.25 -18.33 -11.57
CA HIS A 250 4.30 -19.26 -10.45
C HIS A 250 3.38 -20.48 -10.67
N PRO A 251 3.85 -21.72 -10.48
CA PRO A 251 3.08 -22.93 -10.79
C PRO A 251 1.79 -23.14 -9.98
N LEU A 252 1.65 -22.45 -8.85
CA LEU A 252 0.47 -22.52 -7.96
C LEU A 252 -0.49 -21.35 -8.18
N ILE A 253 -0.15 -20.38 -9.04
CA ILE A 253 -1.03 -19.27 -9.34
C ILE A 253 -1.83 -19.63 -10.62
N PRO A 254 -3.16 -19.53 -10.63
CA PRO A 254 -3.96 -19.72 -11.82
C PRO A 254 -3.56 -18.75 -12.94
N VAL A 255 -3.66 -19.15 -14.20
CA VAL A 255 -3.44 -18.28 -15.37
C VAL A 255 -4.67 -17.48 -15.77
N SER A 256 -5.84 -17.90 -15.30
CA SER A 256 -7.12 -17.22 -15.50
C SER A 256 -8.04 -17.51 -14.31
N GLY A 257 -9.14 -16.77 -14.22
CA GLY A 257 -10.14 -16.89 -13.17
C GLY A 257 -10.49 -15.54 -12.55
N ARG A 258 -11.45 -15.58 -11.63
CA ARG A 258 -11.91 -14.44 -10.84
C ARG A 258 -11.53 -14.67 -9.39
N LEU A 259 -10.84 -13.71 -8.79
CA LEU A 259 -10.37 -13.79 -7.42
C LEU A 259 -10.99 -12.67 -6.58
N ASN A 260 -11.67 -13.03 -5.50
CA ASN A 260 -11.92 -12.13 -4.37
C ASN A 260 -11.08 -12.61 -3.19
N ALA A 261 -10.35 -11.71 -2.56
CA ALA A 261 -9.54 -12.04 -1.40
C ALA A 261 -9.58 -10.92 -0.37
N GLU A 262 -9.68 -11.32 0.88
CA GLU A 262 -9.48 -10.44 2.03
C GLU A 262 -8.39 -11.06 2.89
N VAL A 263 -7.31 -10.31 3.12
CA VAL A 263 -6.14 -10.79 3.85
C VAL A 263 -5.71 -9.75 4.86
N TRP A 264 -5.56 -10.15 6.11
CA TRP A 264 -5.03 -9.31 7.17
C TRP A 264 -3.92 -10.03 7.92
N GLY A 265 -3.04 -9.25 8.51
CA GLY A 265 -1.93 -9.81 9.23
C GLY A 265 -1.28 -8.80 10.16
N GLN A 266 -0.45 -9.36 11.02
CA GLN A 266 0.37 -8.59 11.93
C GLN A 266 1.80 -9.13 11.90
N TRP A 267 2.72 -8.19 12.00
CA TRP A 267 4.13 -8.45 12.08
C TRP A 267 4.68 -7.73 13.30
N GLN A 268 5.46 -8.45 14.09
CA GLN A 268 6.19 -7.90 15.21
C GLN A 268 7.61 -8.43 15.17
N ARG A 269 8.58 -7.56 15.45
CA ARG A 269 9.99 -7.93 15.42
C ARG A 269 10.29 -9.08 16.41
N GLY A 270 10.76 -10.21 15.87
CA GLY A 270 11.15 -11.39 16.66
C GLY A 270 10.06 -12.46 16.77
N GLU A 271 8.84 -12.18 16.32
CA GLU A 271 7.73 -13.13 16.31
C GLU A 271 7.50 -13.70 14.90
N PRO A 272 6.95 -14.92 14.76
CA PRO A 272 6.47 -15.44 13.49
C PRO A 272 5.43 -14.50 12.88
N GLN A 273 5.48 -14.33 11.56
CA GLN A 273 4.46 -13.57 10.84
C GLN A 273 3.20 -14.41 10.72
N GLN A 274 2.08 -13.86 11.17
CA GLN A 274 0.77 -14.49 11.05
C GLN A 274 -0.10 -13.68 10.08
N MET A 275 -0.72 -14.40 9.15
CA MET A 275 -1.62 -13.85 8.15
C MET A 275 -2.89 -14.70 8.13
N GLN A 276 -4.04 -14.06 8.06
CA GLN A 276 -5.34 -14.70 7.99
C GLN A 276 -6.08 -14.11 6.82
N GLY A 277 -6.97 -14.88 6.24
CA GLY A 277 -7.78 -14.36 5.15
C GLY A 277 -8.89 -15.27 4.71
N VAL A 278 -9.68 -14.73 3.80
CA VAL A 278 -10.72 -15.44 3.07
C VAL A 278 -10.39 -15.32 1.59
N LEU A 279 -10.55 -16.42 0.88
CA LEU A 279 -10.28 -16.52 -0.54
C LEU A 279 -11.50 -17.13 -1.23
N ASP A 280 -11.95 -16.48 -2.30
CA ASP A 280 -12.96 -16.99 -3.21
C ASP A 280 -12.41 -16.91 -4.63
N LEU A 281 -12.22 -18.06 -5.25
CA LEU A 281 -11.62 -18.20 -6.57
C LEU A 281 -12.62 -18.93 -7.46
N ARG A 282 -12.95 -18.35 -8.61
CA ARG A 282 -13.96 -18.89 -9.55
C ARG A 282 -13.38 -19.04 -10.96
N ASP A 283 -13.77 -20.11 -11.64
CA ASP A 283 -13.40 -20.43 -13.02
C ASP A 283 -11.89 -20.36 -13.28
N ALA A 284 -11.11 -20.87 -12.32
CA ALA A 284 -9.68 -20.74 -12.33
C ALA A 284 -9.01 -21.85 -13.13
N GLN A 285 -8.14 -21.46 -14.06
CA GLN A 285 -7.36 -22.43 -14.82
C GLN A 285 -5.93 -22.43 -14.31
N LEU A 286 -5.44 -23.56 -13.83
CA LEU A 286 -4.03 -23.71 -13.45
C LEU A 286 -3.27 -24.40 -14.58
N SER A 287 -2.16 -23.80 -14.99
CA SER A 287 -1.21 -24.44 -15.91
C SER A 287 -0.70 -25.75 -15.31
N SER A 288 -0.77 -26.85 -16.05
CA SER A 288 -0.20 -28.14 -15.66
C SER A 288 0.65 -28.72 -16.78
N GLN A 289 1.61 -29.56 -16.41
CA GLN A 289 2.34 -30.42 -17.36
C GLN A 289 1.46 -31.55 -17.91
N THR A 290 0.37 -31.90 -17.22
CA THR A 290 -0.56 -32.98 -17.58
C THR A 290 -1.87 -32.52 -18.23
N GLY A 291 -2.02 -31.22 -18.50
CA GLY A 291 -3.25 -30.58 -19.02
C GLY A 291 -3.88 -29.58 -18.04
N PRO A 292 -4.62 -28.56 -18.51
CA PRO A 292 -5.14 -27.51 -17.64
C PRO A 292 -6.04 -28.08 -16.54
N LEU A 293 -5.76 -27.73 -15.29
CA LEU A 293 -6.63 -28.04 -14.16
C LEU A 293 -7.63 -26.89 -14.03
N VAL A 294 -8.90 -27.16 -14.30
CA VAL A 294 -9.98 -26.16 -14.20
C VAL A 294 -10.66 -26.33 -12.86
N VAL A 295 -10.48 -25.34 -11.99
CA VAL A 295 -11.14 -25.25 -10.69
C VAL A 295 -12.35 -24.34 -10.88
N ASP A 296 -13.54 -24.93 -10.84
CA ASP A 296 -14.80 -24.21 -11.06
C ASP A 296 -15.03 -23.20 -9.93
N HIS A 297 -14.81 -23.65 -8.69
CA HIS A 297 -14.91 -22.82 -7.50
C HIS A 297 -13.96 -23.30 -6.42
N LEU A 298 -13.29 -22.39 -5.73
CA LEU A 298 -12.52 -22.65 -4.54
C LEU A 298 -12.82 -21.57 -3.52
N ASN A 299 -13.37 -21.97 -2.39
CA ASN A 299 -13.63 -21.08 -1.26
C ASN A 299 -12.92 -21.60 -0.02
N SER A 300 -12.23 -20.74 0.71
CA SER A 300 -11.57 -21.14 1.94
C SER A 300 -11.25 -19.95 2.85
N ARG A 301 -11.32 -20.18 4.16
CA ARG A 301 -10.64 -19.34 5.14
C ARG A 301 -9.27 -19.92 5.41
N PHE A 302 -8.23 -19.12 5.35
CA PHE A 302 -6.87 -19.58 5.58
C PHE A 302 -6.20 -18.83 6.74
N ASN A 303 -5.29 -19.54 7.39
CA ASN A 303 -4.31 -19.00 8.32
C ASN A 303 -2.93 -19.45 7.88
N PHE A 304 -2.01 -18.50 7.75
CA PHE A 304 -0.66 -18.73 7.30
C PHE A 304 0.33 -18.21 8.33
N GLU A 305 1.17 -19.11 8.82
CA GLU A 305 2.25 -18.82 9.75
C GLU A 305 3.58 -18.96 9.02
N PHE A 306 4.38 -17.89 9.05
CA PHE A 306 5.67 -17.83 8.38
C PHE A 306 6.77 -17.39 9.35
N THR A 307 7.74 -18.28 9.54
CA THR A 307 8.94 -17.99 10.33
C THR A 307 10.15 -17.80 9.41
N HIS A 308 10.34 -18.69 8.45
CA HIS A 308 11.36 -18.56 7.41
C HIS A 308 11.01 -19.39 6.17
N ARG A 309 11.75 -19.22 5.06
CA ARG A 309 11.52 -19.93 3.77
C ARG A 309 11.45 -21.46 3.85
N LYS A 310 11.95 -22.06 4.93
CA LYS A 310 12.00 -23.52 5.15
C LYS A 310 11.12 -23.98 6.34
N ASN A 311 10.42 -23.05 7.00
CA ASN A 311 9.49 -23.31 8.09
C ASN A 311 8.27 -22.39 7.98
N TRP A 312 7.17 -22.96 7.48
CA TRP A 312 5.90 -22.29 7.29
C TRP A 312 4.75 -23.31 7.37
N ARG A 313 3.56 -22.82 7.70
CA ARG A 313 2.35 -23.61 7.78
C ARG A 313 1.17 -22.80 7.22
N ALA A 314 0.37 -23.44 6.38
CA ALA A 314 -0.87 -22.92 5.83
C ALA A 314 -2.00 -23.86 6.26
N ASP A 315 -2.90 -23.38 7.10
CA ASP A 315 -4.12 -24.06 7.49
C ASP A 315 -5.30 -23.43 6.75
N MET A 316 -6.17 -24.27 6.20
CA MET A 316 -7.37 -23.91 5.47
C MET A 316 -8.56 -24.57 6.16
N ALA A 317 -9.63 -23.81 6.37
CA ALA A 317 -10.82 -24.24 7.09
C ALA A 317 -12.07 -24.04 6.24
N GLY A 318 -12.92 -25.08 6.17
CA GLY A 318 -14.10 -25.09 5.31
C GLY A 318 -13.74 -24.95 3.83
N LEU A 319 -12.65 -25.63 3.42
CA LEU A 319 -12.21 -25.64 2.03
C LEU A 319 -13.27 -26.33 1.18
N THR A 320 -13.82 -25.60 0.22
CA THR A 320 -14.73 -26.13 -0.80
C THR A 320 -14.03 -26.04 -2.14
N VAL A 321 -14.00 -27.13 -2.90
CA VAL A 321 -13.39 -27.19 -4.23
C VAL A 321 -14.35 -27.85 -5.20
N GLY A 322 -14.76 -27.11 -6.22
CA GLY A 322 -15.45 -27.60 -7.41
C GLY A 322 -14.45 -27.88 -8.52
N TYR A 323 -14.47 -29.10 -9.05
CA TYR A 323 -13.60 -29.56 -10.12
C TYR A 323 -14.35 -30.53 -11.04
N ALA A 324 -14.32 -30.27 -12.35
CA ALA A 324 -14.94 -31.13 -13.37
C ALA A 324 -16.43 -31.45 -13.11
N GLY A 325 -17.16 -30.51 -12.50
CA GLY A 325 -18.57 -30.68 -12.15
C GLY A 325 -18.84 -31.47 -10.86
N GLU A 326 -17.81 -31.94 -10.15
CA GLU A 326 -17.92 -32.51 -8.81
C GLU A 326 -17.42 -31.50 -7.77
N GLU A 327 -18.06 -31.49 -6.60
CA GLU A 327 -17.68 -30.63 -5.48
C GLU A 327 -17.29 -31.49 -4.30
N TRP A 328 -16.14 -31.21 -3.70
CA TRP A 328 -15.75 -31.78 -2.43
C TRP A 328 -15.41 -30.70 -1.41
N GLN A 329 -15.57 -31.08 -0.14
CA GLN A 329 -15.36 -30.19 0.99
C GLN A 329 -14.42 -30.85 2.00
N SER A 330 -13.62 -30.02 2.67
CA SER A 330 -12.70 -30.40 3.72
C SER A 330 -12.79 -29.37 4.83
N ASP A 331 -13.18 -29.81 6.04
CA ASP A 331 -13.24 -28.94 7.20
C ASP A 331 -11.85 -28.46 7.61
N ARG A 332 -10.83 -29.31 7.42
CA ARG A 332 -9.46 -29.07 7.86
C ARG A 332 -8.46 -29.55 6.80
N PHE A 333 -7.94 -28.61 6.03
CA PHE A 333 -6.85 -28.86 5.10
C PHE A 333 -5.60 -28.09 5.56
N SER A 334 -4.45 -28.75 5.68
CA SER A 334 -3.22 -28.11 6.14
C SER A 334 -2.02 -28.54 5.30
N VAL A 335 -1.21 -27.57 4.91
CA VAL A 335 0.08 -27.76 4.25
C VAL A 335 1.16 -27.13 5.10
N ALA A 336 2.18 -27.90 5.47
CA ALA A 336 3.28 -27.40 6.27
C ALA A 336 4.62 -27.85 5.69
N ARG A 337 5.65 -27.01 5.86
CA ARG A 337 7.04 -27.38 5.59
C ARG A 337 7.86 -27.10 6.84
N ASN A 338 8.61 -28.07 7.33
CA ASN A 338 9.42 -27.91 8.55
C ASN A 338 10.76 -28.65 8.46
N LEU A 339 11.70 -28.09 7.69
CA LEU A 339 13.04 -28.68 7.55
C LEU A 339 13.89 -28.67 8.84
N PRO A 340 13.75 -27.72 9.79
CA PRO A 340 14.48 -27.77 11.07
C PRO A 340 14.25 -29.04 11.88
N GLN A 341 13.04 -29.62 11.81
CA GLN A 341 12.71 -30.90 12.47
C GLN A 341 12.91 -32.10 11.53
N ASN A 342 13.57 -31.90 10.38
CA ASN A 342 13.73 -32.89 9.31
C ASN A 342 12.40 -33.44 8.76
N LEU A 343 11.31 -32.69 8.96
CA LEU A 343 9.99 -32.98 8.41
C LEU A 343 9.90 -32.30 7.05
N GLY A 344 9.57 -33.06 6.01
CA GLY A 344 9.51 -32.56 4.63
C GLY A 344 8.34 -31.60 4.39
N LEU A 345 7.69 -31.76 3.24
CA LEU A 345 6.37 -31.19 3.00
C LEU A 345 5.33 -32.14 3.59
N TRP A 346 4.42 -31.62 4.41
CA TRP A 346 3.29 -32.36 4.97
C TRP A 346 2.00 -31.77 4.40
N VAL A 347 1.10 -32.64 3.97
CA VAL A 347 -0.25 -32.31 3.54
C VAL A 347 -1.18 -33.19 4.36
N SER A 348 -2.17 -32.58 4.99
CA SER A 348 -3.20 -33.28 5.75
C SER A 348 -4.58 -32.74 5.41
N ALA A 349 -5.54 -33.64 5.29
CA ALA A 349 -6.93 -33.31 5.07
C ALA A 349 -7.81 -34.29 5.86
N ASP A 350 -8.96 -33.83 6.32
CA ASP A 350 -10.04 -34.69 6.80
C ASP A 350 -10.70 -35.44 5.63
N TYR A 351 -10.89 -34.75 4.50
CA TYR A 351 -11.36 -35.32 3.25
C TYR A 351 -10.61 -34.68 2.08
N ALA A 352 -10.19 -35.49 1.11
CA ALA A 352 -9.67 -34.99 -0.15
C ALA A 352 -9.91 -36.04 -1.22
N GLU A 353 -10.40 -35.60 -2.38
CA GLU A 353 -10.63 -36.50 -3.50
C GLU A 353 -9.29 -37.04 -4.05
N LEU A 354 -9.23 -38.33 -4.36
CA LEU A 354 -8.02 -39.15 -4.44
C LEU A 354 -6.93 -38.56 -5.37
N GLU A 355 -7.32 -37.88 -6.45
CA GLU A 355 -6.38 -37.28 -7.40
C GLU A 355 -5.76 -35.96 -6.92
N TYR A 356 -6.44 -35.20 -6.05
CA TYR A 356 -6.05 -33.84 -5.70
C TYR A 356 -4.78 -33.76 -4.83
N PRO A 357 -4.63 -34.50 -3.72
CA PRO A 357 -3.40 -34.48 -2.92
C PRO A 357 -2.16 -34.88 -3.72
N LEU A 358 -2.32 -35.85 -4.63
CA LEU A 358 -1.24 -36.34 -5.48
C LEU A 358 -0.78 -35.26 -6.48
N GLN A 359 -1.73 -34.65 -7.19
CA GLN A 359 -1.45 -33.57 -8.14
C GLN A 359 -0.86 -32.34 -7.43
N LEU A 360 -1.40 -31.97 -6.26
CA LEU A 360 -0.88 -30.86 -5.47
C LEU A 360 0.55 -31.13 -4.98
N THR A 361 0.82 -32.33 -4.47
CA THR A 361 2.17 -32.71 -4.00
C THR A 361 3.17 -32.70 -5.14
N GLN A 362 2.81 -33.24 -6.32
CA GLN A 362 3.64 -33.19 -7.53
C GLN A 362 3.99 -31.74 -7.90
N ARG A 363 3.02 -30.81 -7.83
CA ARG A 363 3.24 -29.38 -8.11
C ARG A 363 4.16 -28.72 -7.11
N ILE A 364 3.94 -28.95 -5.81
CA ILE A 364 4.79 -28.35 -4.77
C ILE A 364 6.23 -28.89 -4.90
N MET A 365 6.41 -30.18 -5.21
CA MET A 365 7.73 -30.76 -5.47
C MET A 365 8.41 -30.15 -6.71
N ALA A 366 7.66 -29.98 -7.81
CA ALA A 366 8.15 -29.33 -9.02
C ALA A 366 8.60 -27.88 -8.75
N ASN A 367 7.86 -27.13 -7.92
CA ASN A 367 8.24 -25.77 -7.51
C ASN A 367 9.59 -25.72 -6.78
N TYR A 368 10.01 -26.81 -6.14
CA TYR A 368 11.30 -26.93 -5.49
C TYR A 368 12.36 -27.67 -6.32
N GLY A 369 12.12 -27.88 -7.62
CA GLY A 369 13.02 -28.60 -8.51
C GLY A 369 13.25 -30.06 -8.10
N LYS A 370 12.29 -30.66 -7.39
CA LYS A 370 12.36 -32.06 -6.94
C LYS A 370 11.62 -32.96 -7.93
N GLN A 371 12.29 -34.02 -8.37
CA GLN A 371 11.68 -35.05 -9.21
C GLN A 371 10.71 -35.90 -8.39
N TRP A 372 9.60 -36.28 -9.01
CA TRP A 372 8.67 -37.24 -8.42
C TRP A 372 9.38 -38.59 -8.23
N PRO A 373 9.34 -39.21 -7.04
CA PRO A 373 10.02 -40.48 -6.81
C PRO A 373 9.46 -41.57 -7.71
N LEU A 374 10.33 -42.37 -8.33
CA LEU A 374 9.94 -43.45 -9.24
C LEU A 374 9.07 -44.52 -8.57
N SER A 375 9.18 -44.66 -7.24
CA SER A 375 8.46 -45.65 -6.43
C SER A 375 7.05 -45.20 -5.99
N VAL A 376 6.65 -43.95 -6.25
CA VAL A 376 5.35 -43.43 -5.82
C VAL A 376 4.40 -43.37 -7.03
N PRO A 377 3.17 -43.91 -6.93
CA PRO A 377 2.22 -43.93 -8.04
C PRO A 377 1.96 -42.52 -8.60
N ARG A 378 1.84 -42.42 -9.92
CA ARG A 378 1.61 -41.14 -10.63
C ARG A 378 0.13 -40.76 -10.76
N ARG A 379 -0.76 -41.72 -10.51
CA ARG A 379 -2.22 -41.53 -10.38
C ARG A 379 -2.68 -42.24 -9.12
N ALA A 380 -3.67 -41.68 -8.46
CA ALA A 380 -4.33 -42.36 -7.38
C ALA A 380 -5.32 -43.35 -8.00
N GLN A 381 -4.88 -44.60 -8.19
CA GLN A 381 -5.74 -45.70 -8.58
C GLN A 381 -5.92 -46.57 -7.34
N GLY A 382 -7.09 -46.51 -6.72
CA GLY A 382 -7.45 -47.34 -5.57
C GLY A 382 -8.67 -46.80 -4.85
N GLY A 383 -9.79 -47.52 -4.94
CA GLY A 383 -10.91 -47.29 -4.03
C GLY A 383 -10.56 -47.82 -2.65
N VAL A 384 -10.82 -47.03 -1.61
CA VAL A 384 -10.83 -47.51 -0.23
C VAL A 384 -12.19 -48.17 -0.02
N THR A 385 -12.24 -49.50 0.00
CA THR A 385 -13.43 -50.26 0.45
C THR A 385 -13.52 -50.27 1.96
#